data_AF-A0A9P4YBE3-F1
#
_entry.id   AF-A0A9P4YBE3-F1
#
_cell.length_a   1.000
_cell.length_b   1.000
_cell.length_c   1.000
_cell.angle_alpha   90.00
_cell.angle_beta   90.00
_cell.angle_gamma   90.00
#
_symmetry.space_group_name_H-M   'P 1'
#
loop_
_entity.id
_entity.type
_entity.pdbx_description
1 polymer ?
#
loop_
_entity_poly.entity_id
_entity_poly.type
_entity_poly.pdbx_seq_one_letter_code
_entity_poly.pdbx_strand_id
1 'polypeptide(L)'
;MAEYQLLAMPSFLALLDAQYAASAAGPAGQPARWGLVNAVLATALRSKIAPGAEAELSVVANAFYRNAISVIQELILQQPSLLSIQALLAMAIFAKDIPDTQAYYMLSTNASRQVESFDISSSTTDPVDFQRYKQVYQIAYMFSADATQRLKNRPMGNNEGGSGGHGV
;
A
#
# COMPACT_ATOMS: atom_id res chain seq x y z
N MET A 1 -2.14 13.65 13.90
CA MET A 1 -1.41 12.98 12.79
C MET A 1 -2.03 13.49 11.51
N ALA A 2 -1.25 14.09 10.60
CA ALA A 2 -1.79 14.45 9.29
C ALA A 2 -2.18 13.16 8.56
N GLU A 3 -3.47 13.00 8.24
CA GLU A 3 -3.94 11.92 7.38
C GLU A 3 -3.21 12.02 6.04
N TYR A 4 -2.53 10.94 5.64
CA TYR A 4 -1.89 10.86 4.35
C TYR A 4 -2.96 10.83 3.26
N GLN A 5 -3.30 11.98 2.71
CA GLN A 5 -4.28 12.07 1.63
C GLN A 5 -3.64 11.63 0.30
N LEU A 6 -3.69 10.33 0.02
CA LEU A 6 -3.18 9.77 -1.24
C LEU A 6 -3.99 10.24 -2.45
N LEU A 7 -5.30 10.37 -2.29
CA LEU A 7 -6.23 10.87 -3.29
C LEU A 7 -7.40 11.61 -2.65
N ALA A 8 -8.03 12.51 -3.41
CA ALA A 8 -9.25 13.18 -2.96
C ALA A 8 -10.45 12.23 -3.02
N MET A 9 -11.40 12.39 -2.09
CA MET A 9 -12.60 11.55 -2.02
C MET A 9 -13.40 11.50 -3.34
N PRO A 10 -13.63 12.62 -4.07
CA PRO A 10 -14.32 12.54 -5.37
C PRO A 10 -13.56 11.70 -6.40
N SER A 11 -12.23 11.76 -6.40
CA SER A 11 -11.40 10.94 -7.27
C SER A 11 -11.51 9.46 -6.91
N PHE A 12 -11.58 9.13 -5.62
CA PHE A 12 -11.78 7.77 -5.17
C PHE A 12 -13.14 7.22 -5.60
N LEU A 13 -14.21 7.98 -5.39
CA LEU A 13 -15.57 7.58 -5.78
C LEU A 13 -15.67 7.33 -7.29
N ALA A 14 -15.08 8.20 -8.11
CA ALA A 14 -15.02 7.98 -9.56
C ALA A 14 -14.29 6.67 -9.94
N LEU A 15 -13.21 6.32 -9.25
CA LEU A 15 -12.49 5.06 -9.46
C LEU A 15 -13.30 3.85 -9.00
N LEU A 16 -14.01 3.97 -7.87
CA LEU A 16 -14.90 2.93 -7.36
C LEU A 16 -16.05 2.66 -8.32
N ASP A 17 -16.73 3.72 -8.79
CA ASP A 17 -17.82 3.62 -9.76
C ASP A 17 -17.34 2.99 -11.07
N ALA A 18 -16.19 3.45 -11.59
CA ALA A 18 -15.59 2.89 -12.79
C ALA A 18 -15.17 1.42 -12.62
N GLN A 19 -14.74 1.01 -11.43
CA GLN A 19 -14.43 -0.38 -11.15
C GLN A 19 -15.70 -1.22 -11.06
N TYR A 20 -16.72 -0.74 -10.36
CA TYR A 20 -18.02 -1.42 -10.25
C TYR A 20 -18.67 -1.63 -11.62
N ALA A 21 -18.64 -0.62 -12.49
CA ALA A 21 -19.14 -0.71 -13.85
C ALA A 21 -18.35 -1.70 -14.72
N ALA A 22 -17.04 -1.85 -14.49
CA ALA A 22 -16.17 -2.72 -15.29
C ALA A 22 -16.19 -4.19 -14.82
N SER A 23 -16.03 -4.43 -13.51
CA SER A 23 -16.12 -5.75 -12.89
C SER A 23 -16.08 -5.66 -11.36
N ALA A 24 -17.00 -6.36 -10.70
CA ALA A 24 -16.97 -6.53 -9.25
C ALA A 24 -15.98 -7.61 -8.76
N ALA A 25 -15.52 -8.50 -9.66
CA ALA A 25 -14.79 -9.72 -9.28
C ALA A 25 -13.31 -9.71 -9.67
N GLY A 26 -12.81 -8.69 -10.36
CA GLY A 26 -11.40 -8.63 -10.73
C GLY A 26 -10.98 -7.37 -11.48
N PRO A 27 -9.71 -7.29 -11.93
CA PRO A 27 -9.11 -6.03 -12.36
C PRO A 27 -9.66 -5.40 -13.63
N ALA A 28 -10.34 -6.17 -14.48
CA ALA A 28 -10.88 -5.70 -15.78
C ALA A 28 -9.84 -4.94 -16.62
N GLY A 29 -8.61 -5.46 -16.68
CA GLY A 29 -7.49 -4.84 -17.40
C GLY A 29 -6.88 -3.60 -16.74
N GLN A 30 -7.38 -3.16 -15.58
CA GLN A 30 -6.94 -1.96 -14.87
C GLN A 30 -6.39 -2.31 -13.46
N PRO A 31 -5.22 -2.96 -13.36
CA PRO A 31 -4.65 -3.43 -12.08
C PRO A 31 -4.45 -2.31 -11.07
N ALA A 32 -4.00 -1.11 -11.49
CA ALA A 32 -3.81 0.02 -10.57
C ALA A 32 -5.13 0.50 -9.94
N ARG A 33 -6.22 0.55 -10.71
CA ARG A 33 -7.55 0.88 -10.18
C ARG A 33 -8.04 -0.17 -9.21
N TRP A 34 -7.93 -1.44 -9.58
CA TRP A 34 -8.31 -2.57 -8.72
C TRP A 34 -7.53 -2.59 -7.40
N GLY A 35 -6.21 -2.47 -7.48
CA GLY A 35 -5.32 -2.43 -6.33
C GLY A 35 -5.65 -1.29 -5.39
N LEU A 36 -5.79 -0.06 -5.92
CA LEU A 36 -6.10 1.12 -5.12
C LEU A 36 -7.48 1.03 -4.46
N VAL A 37 -8.52 0.66 -5.22
CA VAL A 37 -9.89 0.57 -4.69
C VAL A 37 -9.95 -0.43 -3.54
N ASN A 38 -9.40 -1.63 -3.74
CA ASN A 38 -9.41 -2.66 -2.72
C ASN A 38 -8.55 -2.27 -1.49
N ALA A 39 -7.39 -1.65 -1.68
CA ALA A 39 -6.55 -1.22 -0.56
C ALA A 39 -7.22 -0.13 0.29
N VAL A 40 -7.85 0.87 -0.34
CA VAL A 40 -8.57 1.93 0.37
C VAL A 40 -9.78 1.37 1.13
N LEU A 41 -10.54 0.45 0.53
CA LEU A 41 -11.66 -0.23 1.21
C LEU A 41 -11.17 -1.06 2.40
N ALA A 42 -10.06 -1.77 2.26
CA ALA A 42 -9.44 -2.53 3.35
C ALA A 42 -9.06 -1.62 4.53
N THR A 43 -8.39 -0.49 4.26
CA THR A 43 -8.02 0.50 5.28
C THR A 43 -9.26 1.14 5.93
N ALA A 44 -10.27 1.51 5.14
CA ALA A 44 -11.49 2.12 5.65
C ALA A 44 -12.33 1.18 6.52
N LEU A 45 -12.37 -0.12 6.18
CA LEU A 45 -13.01 -1.12 7.02
C LEU A 45 -12.23 -1.31 8.31
N ARG A 46 -10.90 -1.41 8.23
CA ARG A 46 -10.02 -1.59 9.39
C ARG A 46 -10.12 -0.44 10.39
N SER A 47 -10.19 0.81 9.93
CA SER A 47 -10.32 1.99 10.79
C SER A 47 -11.67 2.08 11.51
N LYS A 48 -12.67 1.32 11.07
CA LYS A 48 -14.02 1.25 11.66
C LYS A 48 -14.24 0.05 12.56
N ILE A 49 -13.25 -0.83 12.73
CA ILE A 49 -13.36 -1.99 13.62
C ILE A 49 -13.43 -1.49 15.07
N ALA A 50 -14.55 -1.79 15.73
CA ALA A 50 -14.72 -1.49 17.14
C ALA A 50 -13.85 -2.43 18.00
N PRO A 51 -13.32 -1.96 19.14
CA PRO A 51 -12.65 -2.83 20.10
C PRO A 51 -13.54 -4.01 20.49
N GLY A 52 -13.04 -5.24 20.35
CA GLY A 52 -13.77 -6.48 20.62
C GLY A 52 -14.50 -7.10 19.41
N ALA A 53 -14.53 -6.44 18.25
CA ALA A 53 -15.10 -6.97 17.00
C ALA A 53 -14.03 -7.36 15.96
N GLU A 54 -12.76 -7.42 16.37
CA GLU A 54 -11.61 -7.60 15.46
C GLU A 54 -11.67 -8.92 14.72
N ALA A 55 -12.08 -10.00 15.38
CA ALA A 55 -12.08 -11.34 14.81
C ALA A 55 -13.02 -11.46 13.60
N GLU A 56 -14.21 -10.85 13.65
CA GLU A 56 -15.20 -10.93 12.58
C GLU A 56 -14.96 -9.88 11.49
N LEU A 57 -14.74 -8.62 11.87
CA LEU A 57 -14.63 -7.52 10.90
C LEU A 57 -13.28 -7.49 10.17
N SER A 58 -12.21 -8.05 10.76
CA SER A 58 -10.91 -8.15 10.08
C SER A 58 -10.97 -9.09 8.87
N VAL A 59 -11.89 -10.06 8.83
CA VAL A 59 -12.00 -11.00 7.71
C VAL A 59 -12.30 -10.25 6.41
N VAL A 60 -13.27 -9.32 6.46
CA VAL A 60 -13.67 -8.53 5.30
C VAL A 60 -12.55 -7.58 4.87
N ALA A 61 -11.94 -6.86 5.82
CA ALA A 61 -10.81 -5.97 5.53
C ALA A 61 -9.63 -6.72 4.90
N ASN A 62 -9.30 -7.91 5.42
CA ASN A 62 -8.24 -8.77 4.90
C ASN A 62 -8.59 -9.32 3.50
N ALA A 63 -9.85 -9.63 3.21
CA ALA A 63 -10.27 -10.06 1.88
C ALA A 63 -10.05 -8.95 0.84
N PHE A 64 -10.42 -7.71 1.15
CA PHE A 64 -10.09 -6.56 0.29
C PHE A 64 -8.59 -6.38 0.14
N TYR A 65 -7.80 -6.49 1.22
CA TYR A 65 -6.35 -6.39 1.11
C TYR A 65 -5.75 -7.50 0.23
N ARG A 66 -6.24 -8.75 0.33
CA ARG A 66 -5.83 -9.86 -0.55
C ARG A 66 -6.12 -9.58 -2.01
N ASN A 67 -7.27 -9.00 -2.33
CA ASN A 67 -7.59 -8.55 -3.67
C ASN A 67 -6.60 -7.46 -4.14
N ALA A 68 -6.25 -6.52 -3.26
CA ALA A 68 -5.30 -5.47 -3.61
C ALA A 68 -3.92 -6.02 -3.96
N ILE A 69 -3.36 -6.92 -3.13
CA ILE A 69 -2.04 -7.50 -3.39
C ILE A 69 -2.03 -8.53 -4.52
N SER A 70 -3.19 -9.00 -4.99
CA SER A 70 -3.27 -9.94 -6.13
C SER A 70 -2.71 -9.37 -7.43
N VAL A 71 -2.65 -8.05 -7.56
CA VAL A 71 -2.12 -7.33 -8.73
C VAL A 71 -0.75 -6.70 -8.48
N ILE A 72 -0.11 -7.00 -7.36
CA ILE A 72 1.13 -6.31 -6.94
C ILE A 72 2.26 -6.49 -7.95
N GLN A 73 2.34 -7.65 -8.61
CA GLN A 73 3.38 -7.92 -9.59
C GLN A 73 3.23 -7.02 -10.82
N GLU A 74 2.00 -6.85 -11.32
CA GLU A 74 1.71 -5.93 -12.41
C GLU A 74 2.05 -4.50 -12.03
N LEU A 75 1.72 -4.07 -10.81
CA LEU A 75 2.04 -2.72 -10.35
C LEU A 75 3.54 -2.46 -10.24
N ILE A 76 4.34 -3.46 -9.85
CA ILE A 76 5.79 -3.31 -9.67
C ILE A 76 6.54 -3.38 -11.00
N LEU A 77 6.11 -4.27 -11.91
CA LEU A 77 6.87 -4.60 -13.13
C LEU A 77 6.50 -3.73 -14.34
N GLN A 78 5.33 -3.09 -14.34
CA GLN A 78 4.92 -2.21 -15.43
C GLN A 78 5.47 -0.79 -15.27
N GLN A 79 5.35 0.01 -16.34
CA GLN A 79 5.71 1.41 -16.31
C GLN A 79 4.87 2.13 -15.22
N PRO A 80 5.51 2.87 -14.30
CA PRO A 80 4.80 3.47 -13.19
C PRO A 80 3.82 4.52 -13.68
N SER A 81 2.65 4.53 -13.06
CA SER A 81 1.67 5.62 -13.17
C SER A 81 1.44 6.19 -11.78
N LEU A 82 0.94 7.42 -11.72
CA LEU A 82 0.56 8.01 -10.44
C LEU A 82 -0.44 7.13 -9.67
N LEU A 83 -1.37 6.48 -10.40
CA LEU A 83 -2.36 5.56 -9.84
C LEU A 83 -1.72 4.28 -9.28
N SER A 84 -0.73 3.69 -9.95
CA SER A 84 -0.04 2.50 -9.45
C SER A 84 0.79 2.81 -8.20
N ILE A 85 1.45 3.97 -8.16
CA ILE A 85 2.19 4.45 -6.98
C ILE A 85 1.23 4.66 -5.81
N GLN A 86 0.09 5.33 -6.04
CA GLN A 86 -0.95 5.51 -5.02
C GLN A 86 -1.50 4.16 -4.51
N ALA A 87 -1.68 3.18 -5.40
CA ALA A 87 -2.12 1.84 -5.02
C ALA A 87 -1.09 1.16 -4.09
N LEU A 88 0.20 1.21 -4.43
CA LEU A 88 1.27 0.66 -3.59
C LEU A 88 1.32 1.35 -2.21
N LEU A 89 1.17 2.68 -2.17
CA LEU A 89 1.12 3.43 -0.90
C LEU A 89 -0.11 3.08 -0.07
N ALA A 90 -1.29 2.93 -0.68
CA ALA A 90 -2.50 2.51 0.02
C ALA A 90 -2.35 1.11 0.63
N MET A 91 -1.73 0.18 -0.11
CA MET A 91 -1.37 -1.14 0.44
C MET A 91 -0.38 -1.01 1.60
N ALA A 92 0.60 -0.11 1.51
CA ALA A 92 1.57 0.13 2.58
C ALA A 92 0.91 0.66 3.86
N ILE A 93 -0.09 1.54 3.75
CA ILE A 93 -0.90 2.01 4.89
C ILE A 93 -1.52 0.81 5.60
N PHE A 94 -2.19 -0.08 4.86
CA PHE A 94 -2.80 -1.27 5.46
C PHE A 94 -1.76 -2.18 6.11
N ALA A 95 -0.64 -2.46 5.43
CA ALA A 95 0.44 -3.30 5.96
C ALA A 95 1.02 -2.76 7.28
N LYS A 96 1.16 -1.43 7.38
CA LYS A 96 1.59 -0.75 8.60
C LYS A 96 0.62 -0.95 9.76
N ASP A 97 -0.68 -1.03 9.48
CA ASP A 97 -1.73 -1.24 10.49
C ASP A 97 -1.88 -2.69 10.93
N ILE A 98 -1.41 -3.68 10.14
CA ILE A 98 -1.34 -5.11 10.50
C ILE A 98 0.06 -5.57 10.95
N PRO A 99 0.81 -4.68 11.63
CA PRO A 99 2.27 -4.74 11.81
C PRO A 99 3.14 -5.58 10.86
N ASP A 100 2.78 -5.70 9.57
CA ASP A 100 3.56 -6.47 8.60
C ASP A 100 4.74 -5.63 8.09
N THR A 101 5.84 -5.68 8.84
CA THR A 101 7.03 -4.86 8.60
C THR A 101 7.67 -5.15 7.25
N GLN A 102 7.63 -6.41 6.78
CA GLN A 102 8.25 -6.79 5.50
C GLN A 102 7.42 -6.27 4.32
N ALA A 103 6.10 -6.44 4.37
CA ALA A 103 5.21 -5.91 3.34
C ALA A 103 5.27 -4.38 3.31
N TYR A 104 5.24 -3.72 4.48
CA TYR A 104 5.34 -2.26 4.57
C TYR A 104 6.65 -1.74 3.95
N TYR A 105 7.79 -2.40 4.24
CA TYR A 105 9.08 -2.05 3.64
C TYR A 105 9.09 -2.23 2.12
N MET A 106 8.66 -3.39 1.63
CA MET A 106 8.64 -3.68 0.20
C MET A 106 7.74 -2.71 -0.56
N LEU A 107 6.52 -2.47 -0.08
CA LEU A 107 5.55 -1.58 -0.73
C LEU A 107 6.04 -0.12 -0.75
N SER A 108 6.54 0.37 0.38
CA SER A 108 7.01 1.75 0.52
C SER A 108 8.24 2.04 -0.33
N THR A 109 9.20 1.12 -0.36
CA THR A 109 10.43 1.27 -1.15
C THR A 109 10.17 1.17 -2.65
N ASN A 110 9.27 0.30 -3.10
CA ASN A 110 8.85 0.25 -4.49
C ASN A 110 8.12 1.53 -4.92
N ALA A 111 7.18 2.03 -4.10
CA ALA A 111 6.49 3.29 -4.39
C ALA A 111 7.46 4.48 -4.49
N SER A 112 8.44 4.57 -3.59
CA SER A 112 9.49 5.62 -3.61
C SER A 112 10.32 5.55 -4.89
N ARG A 113 10.77 4.36 -5.29
CA ARG A 113 11.55 4.19 -6.52
C ARG A 113 10.74 4.49 -7.77
N GLN A 114 9.46 4.11 -7.79
CA GLN A 114 8.58 4.38 -8.92
C GLN A 114 8.25 5.87 -9.07
N VAL A 115 8.06 6.60 -7.97
CA VAL A 115 7.80 8.04 -8.06
C VAL A 115 9.07 8.82 -8.46
N GLU A 116 10.26 8.35 -8.08
CA GLU A 116 11.54 8.91 -8.53
C GLU A 116 11.77 8.71 -10.04
N SER A 117 11.33 7.58 -10.60
CA SER A 117 11.43 7.29 -12.04
C SER A 117 10.24 7.78 -12.85
N PHE A 118 9.21 8.33 -12.21
CA PHE A 118 8.01 8.83 -12.87
C PHE A 118 8.27 10.20 -13.51
N ASP A 119 8.22 10.25 -14.83
CA ASP A 119 8.35 11.49 -15.57
C ASP A 119 7.01 12.25 -15.58
N ILE A 120 6.85 13.16 -14.62
CA ILE A 120 5.67 14.02 -14.54
C ILE A 120 5.53 14.93 -15.78
N SER A 121 6.63 15.33 -16.40
CA SER A 121 6.61 16.30 -17.51
C SER A 121 6.02 15.74 -18.80
N SER A 122 6.18 14.44 -19.03
CA SER A 122 5.57 13.73 -20.15
C SER A 122 4.12 13.30 -19.89
N SER A 123 3.67 13.31 -18.63
CA SER A 123 2.33 12.85 -18.26
C SER A 123 1.28 13.96 -18.20
N THR A 124 1.66 15.20 -17.83
CA THR A 124 0.69 16.31 -17.69
C THR A 124 1.40 17.66 -17.55
N THR A 125 0.75 18.72 -18.04
CA THR A 125 1.14 20.11 -17.79
C THR A 125 0.23 20.81 -16.78
N ASP A 126 -0.78 20.11 -16.24
CA ASP A 126 -1.77 20.68 -15.32
C ASP A 126 -1.14 20.92 -13.93
N PRO A 127 -1.18 22.16 -13.40
CA PRO A 127 -0.71 22.47 -12.05
C PRO A 127 -1.33 21.60 -10.95
N VAL A 128 -2.59 21.16 -11.10
CA VAL A 128 -3.28 20.30 -10.13
C VAL A 128 -2.62 18.93 -10.05
N ASP A 129 -2.27 18.36 -11.20
CA ASP A 129 -1.59 17.06 -11.25
C ASP A 129 -0.15 17.16 -10.72
N PHE A 130 0.56 18.27 -11.00
CA PHE A 130 1.86 18.53 -10.39
C PHE A 130 1.80 18.57 -8.87
N GLN A 131 0.77 19.21 -8.31
CA GLN A 131 0.60 19.26 -6.86
C GLN A 131 0.31 17.88 -6.28
N ARG A 132 -0.54 17.09 -6.94
CA ARG A 132 -0.82 15.70 -6.55
C ARG A 132 0.44 14.84 -6.61
N TYR A 133 1.24 14.97 -7.67
CA TYR A 133 2.51 14.28 -7.80
C TYR A 133 3.47 14.64 -6.65
N LYS A 134 3.65 15.93 -6.35
CA LYS A 134 4.50 16.37 -5.22
C LYS A 134 4.05 15.79 -3.89
N GLN A 135 2.74 15.74 -3.65
CA GLN A 135 2.18 15.14 -2.45
C GLN A 135 2.49 13.64 -2.37
N VAL A 136 2.24 12.90 -3.45
CA VAL A 136 2.53 11.46 -3.53
C VAL A 136 4.04 11.20 -3.35
N TYR A 137 4.89 12.02 -3.96
CA TYR A 137 6.34 11.95 -3.80
C TYR A 137 6.78 12.09 -2.34
N GLN A 138 6.29 13.12 -1.64
CA GLN A 138 6.60 13.35 -0.23
C GLN A 138 6.16 12.17 0.65
N ILE A 139 4.95 11.65 0.42
CA ILE A 139 4.42 10.50 1.18
C ILE A 139 5.27 9.26 0.94
N ALA A 140 5.61 8.96 -0.32
CA ALA A 140 6.42 7.80 -0.67
C ALA A 140 7.81 7.85 -0.03
N TYR A 141 8.45 9.01 -0.07
CA TYR A 141 9.75 9.23 0.57
C TYR A 141 9.68 9.01 2.09
N MET A 142 8.68 9.62 2.76
CA MET A 142 8.48 9.48 4.20
C MET A 142 8.21 8.02 4.60
N PHE A 143 7.38 7.30 3.84
CA PHE A 143 7.07 5.90 4.09
C PHE A 143 8.30 5.01 3.92
N SER A 144 9.07 5.21 2.86
CA SER A 144 10.30 4.46 2.59
C SER A 144 11.33 4.64 3.71
N ALA A 145 11.50 5.88 4.20
CA ALA A 145 12.39 6.18 5.31
C ALA A 145 11.92 5.52 6.63
N ASP A 146 10.65 5.66 6.99
CA ASP A 146 10.06 5.03 8.18
C ASP A 146 10.16 3.49 8.10
N ALA A 147 9.82 2.90 6.96
CA ALA A 147 9.88 1.45 6.79
C ALA A 147 11.32 0.90 6.88
N THR A 148 12.29 1.61 6.30
CA THR A 148 13.72 1.26 6.42
C THR A 148 14.17 1.31 7.87
N GLN A 149 13.75 2.32 8.63
CA GLN A 149 14.10 2.45 10.04
C GLN A 149 13.49 1.32 10.89
N ARG A 150 12.22 0.96 10.65
CA ARG A 150 11.55 -0.16 11.33
C ARG A 150 12.26 -1.49 11.05
N LEU A 151 12.68 -1.72 9.81
CA LEU A 151 13.40 -2.92 9.43
C LEU A 151 14.76 -3.03 10.14
N LYS A 152 15.52 -1.92 10.21
CA LYS A 152 16.80 -1.84 10.93
C LYS A 152 16.65 -2.10 12.43
N ASN A 153 15.55 -1.65 13.02
CA ASN A 153 15.29 -1.78 14.46
C ASN A 153 14.67 -3.14 14.84
N ARG A 154 14.45 -4.04 13.87
CA ARG A 154 13.95 -5.38 14.16
C ARG A 154 15.03 -6.13 14.97
N PRO A 155 14.69 -6.73 16.12
CA PRO A 155 15.65 -7.52 16.86
C PRO A 155 16.19 -8.64 15.96
N MET A 156 17.52 -8.66 15.76
CA MET A 156 18.21 -9.80 15.18
C MET A 156 17.90 -10.99 16.07
N GLY A 157 17.24 -12.01 15.52
CA GLY A 157 16.83 -13.18 16.31
C GLY A 157 18.00 -13.70 17.14
N ASN A 158 17.76 -13.89 18.43
CA ASN A 158 18.73 -14.49 19.34
C ASN A 158 19.23 -15.78 18.71
N ASN A 159 20.50 -15.80 18.31
CA ASN A 159 21.18 -17.04 17.99
C ASN A 159 21.46 -17.72 19.34
N GLU A 160 20.47 -18.45 19.87
CA GLU A 160 20.66 -19.41 20.95
C GLU A 160 21.44 -20.62 20.41
N GLY A 161 22.69 -20.39 20.02
CA GLY A 161 23.72 -21.42 19.96
C GLY A 161 24.16 -21.73 21.39
N GLY A 162 23.39 -22.55 22.10
CA GLY A 162 23.65 -22.80 23.52
C GLY A 162 22.85 -23.94 24.16
N SER A 163 23.03 -25.17 23.70
CA SER A 163 22.91 -26.38 24.54
C SER A 163 23.66 -27.50 23.80
N GLY A 164 24.77 -28.06 24.27
CA GLY A 164 25.16 -28.29 25.66
C GLY A 164 24.77 -29.73 26.04
N GLY A 165 25.73 -30.66 25.96
CA GLY A 165 25.67 -31.94 26.67
C GLY A 165 25.45 -33.19 25.81
N HIS A 166 26.51 -33.72 25.21
CA HIS A 166 26.64 -35.17 25.05
C HIS A 166 27.00 -35.75 26.42
N GLY A 167 26.08 -36.51 26.98
CA GLY A 167 26.31 -37.34 28.16
C GLY A 167 25.30 -38.47 28.13
N VAL A 168 25.67 -39.57 27.47
CA VAL A 168 25.67 -40.96 27.96
C VAL A 168 26.66 -41.73 27.10
#